data_AF-A0A7S2IEZ9-F1
#
_entry.id   AF-A0A7S2IEZ9-F1
#
_cell.length_a   1.000
_cell.length_b   1.000
_cell.length_c   1.000
_cell.angle_alpha   90.00
_cell.angle_beta   90.00
_cell.angle_gamma   90.00
#
_symmetry.space_group_name_H-M   'P 1'
#
loop_
_entity.id
_entity.type
_entity.pdbx_description
1 polymer ?
#
loop_
_entity_poly.entity_id
_entity_poly.type
_entity_poly.pdbx_seq_one_letter_code
_entity_poly.pdbx_strand_id
1 'polypeptide(L)'
;LEVAEEDLEIIFRSFPSLFSLDVETRMVPVVKFLQEIGIGNIGRFITRLPPVLGYSVERELKPKWDFLQKVCDFNTFEVVRFPAYFSYPFERVIKARYEYLRDVKRLPLQLFGVDDVLRSGDADFATRVAGDRDKGKAFSEFLTERKKRIQTGGERKLQRKTPSVRTQLGTRYNGNDHR
;
A
#
# COMPACT_ATOMS: atom_id res chain seq x y z
N LEU A 1 16.14 -20.00 -2.80
CA LEU A 1 14.77 -20.13 -2.24
C LEU A 1 14.60 -21.58 -1.87
N GLU A 2 14.51 -21.92 -0.60
CA GLU A 2 14.13 -23.28 -0.20
C GLU A 2 12.60 -23.35 -0.26
N VAL A 3 12.08 -24.03 -1.28
CA VAL A 3 10.65 -24.31 -1.47
C VAL A 3 10.55 -25.81 -1.69
N ALA A 4 9.75 -26.49 -0.88
CA ALA A 4 9.51 -27.92 -1.05
C ALA A 4 8.76 -28.20 -2.35
N GLU A 5 8.91 -29.39 -2.93
CA GLU A 5 8.25 -29.74 -4.19
C GLU A 5 6.71 -29.67 -4.06
N GLU A 6 6.18 -30.07 -2.91
CA GLU A 6 4.76 -29.99 -2.59
C GLU A 6 4.25 -28.54 -2.55
N ASP A 7 5.09 -27.61 -2.08
CA ASP A 7 4.78 -26.18 -2.04
C ASP A 7 4.77 -25.57 -3.46
N LEU A 8 5.63 -26.06 -4.37
CA LEU A 8 5.63 -25.64 -5.77
C LEU A 8 4.31 -26.01 -6.46
N GLU A 9 3.79 -27.22 -6.20
CA GLU A 9 2.48 -27.62 -6.73
C GLU A 9 1.36 -26.67 -6.28
N ILE A 10 1.33 -26.31 -5.00
CA ILE A 10 0.35 -25.37 -4.43
C ILE A 10 0.47 -24.01 -5.12
N ILE A 11 1.69 -23.50 -5.28
CA ILE A 11 1.97 -22.22 -5.94
C ILE A 11 1.46 -22.24 -7.39
N PHE A 12 1.80 -23.25 -8.18
CA PHE A 12 1.41 -23.31 -9.59
C PHE A 12 -0.11 -23.47 -9.78
N ARG A 13 -0.77 -24.25 -8.93
CA ARG A 13 -2.24 -24.43 -9.00
C ARG A 13 -3.00 -23.17 -8.58
N SER A 14 -2.53 -22.47 -7.56
CA SER A 14 -3.21 -21.29 -7.01
C SER A 14 -2.89 -19.98 -7.75
N PHE A 15 -1.75 -19.93 -8.44
CA PHE A 15 -1.34 -18.76 -9.21
C PHE A 15 -0.75 -19.13 -10.58
N PRO A 16 -1.58 -19.61 -11.54
CA PRO A 16 -1.12 -20.01 -12.87
C PRO A 16 -0.44 -18.88 -13.65
N SER A 17 -0.78 -17.62 -13.37
CA SER A 17 -0.13 -16.45 -13.99
C SER A 17 1.37 -16.34 -13.68
N LEU A 18 1.88 -17.11 -12.72
CA LEU A 18 3.31 -17.18 -12.41
C LEU A 18 4.16 -17.51 -13.65
N PHE A 19 3.68 -18.36 -14.56
CA PHE A 19 4.39 -18.73 -15.79
C PHE A 19 4.56 -17.57 -16.78
N SER A 20 3.80 -16.49 -16.60
CA SER A 20 3.88 -15.29 -17.43
C SER A 20 4.70 -14.17 -16.79
N LEU A 21 5.17 -14.35 -15.55
CA LEU A 21 5.99 -13.37 -14.87
C LEU A 21 7.46 -13.53 -15.27
N ASP A 22 8.11 -12.40 -15.53
CA ASP A 22 9.53 -12.36 -15.78
C ASP A 22 10.31 -12.52 -14.46
N VAL A 23 11.24 -13.47 -14.43
CA VAL A 23 11.98 -13.82 -13.22
C VAL A 23 12.82 -12.64 -12.73
N GLU A 24 13.60 -12.02 -13.62
CA GLU A 24 14.60 -11.01 -13.25
C GLU A 24 13.98 -9.64 -12.91
N THR A 25 12.94 -9.25 -13.64
CA THR A 25 12.34 -7.92 -13.52
C THR A 25 11.11 -7.89 -12.62
N ARG A 26 10.48 -9.04 -12.32
CA ARG A 26 9.32 -9.13 -11.42
C ARG A 26 9.61 -9.92 -10.16
N MET A 27 10.01 -11.18 -10.27
CA MET A 27 10.08 -12.08 -9.12
C MET A 27 11.29 -11.81 -8.22
N VAL A 28 12.49 -11.67 -8.80
CA VAL A 28 13.74 -11.41 -8.07
C VAL A 28 13.66 -10.13 -7.22
N PRO A 29 13.15 -8.99 -7.73
CA PRO A 29 12.97 -7.79 -6.91
C PRO A 29 12.04 -8.00 -5.72
N VAL A 30 10.94 -8.75 -5.89
CA VAL A 30 10.02 -9.06 -4.79
C VAL A 30 10.72 -9.91 -3.72
N VAL A 31 11.44 -10.95 -4.13
CA VAL A 31 12.18 -11.82 -3.21
C VAL A 31 13.22 -11.03 -2.42
N LYS A 32 14.00 -10.18 -3.09
CA LYS A 32 14.99 -9.30 -2.43
C LYS A 32 14.32 -8.38 -1.42
N PHE A 33 13.23 -7.72 -1.81
CA PHE A 33 12.47 -6.86 -0.90
C PHE A 33 11.97 -7.61 0.34
N LEU A 34 11.40 -8.81 0.18
CA LEU A 34 10.93 -9.62 1.31
C LEU A 34 12.08 -10.00 2.26
N GLN A 35 13.26 -10.30 1.73
CA GLN A 35 14.47 -10.54 2.53
C GLN A 35 14.94 -9.27 3.25
N GLU A 36 14.96 -8.13 2.55
CA GLU A 36 15.36 -6.83 3.10
C GLU A 36 14.50 -6.41 4.30
N ILE A 37 13.19 -6.69 4.27
CA ILE A 37 12.30 -6.41 5.40
C ILE A 37 12.36 -7.48 6.50
N GLY A 38 13.28 -8.44 6.40
CA GLY A 38 13.59 -9.43 7.44
C GLY A 38 12.76 -10.71 7.41
N ILE A 39 12.10 -11.04 6.30
CA ILE A 39 11.38 -12.32 6.19
C ILE A 39 12.38 -13.45 5.97
N GLY A 40 12.51 -14.34 6.95
CA GLY A 40 13.45 -15.47 6.89
C GLY A 40 13.02 -16.56 5.90
N ASN A 41 11.86 -17.20 6.15
CA ASN A 41 11.37 -18.28 5.28
C ASN A 41 10.52 -17.72 4.13
N ILE A 42 11.22 -17.26 3.08
CA ILE A 42 10.61 -16.69 1.88
C ILE A 42 9.73 -17.71 1.16
N GLY A 43 10.18 -18.97 1.07
CA GLY A 43 9.42 -20.04 0.41
C GLY A 43 8.03 -20.20 1.02
N ARG A 44 7.97 -20.39 2.33
CA ARG A 44 6.71 -20.47 3.09
C ARG A 44 5.85 -19.21 2.97
N PHE A 45 6.47 -18.03 2.92
CA PHE A 45 5.74 -16.78 2.72
C PHE A 45 5.06 -16.76 1.35
N ILE A 46 5.79 -17.10 0.29
CA ILE A 46 5.28 -17.19 -1.08
C ILE A 46 4.20 -18.26 -1.18
N THR A 47 4.37 -19.45 -0.60
CA THR A 47 3.33 -20.50 -0.64
C THR A 47 2.01 -20.01 -0.06
N ARG A 48 2.04 -19.14 0.96
CA ARG A 48 0.84 -18.56 1.60
C ARG A 48 0.27 -17.35 0.88
N LEU A 49 1.06 -16.69 0.03
CA LEU A 49 0.60 -15.62 -0.85
C LEU A 49 1.36 -15.66 -2.19
N PRO A 50 1.06 -16.62 -3.08
CA PRO A 50 1.79 -16.74 -4.35
C PRO A 50 1.69 -15.50 -5.25
N PRO A 51 0.54 -14.79 -5.32
CA PRO A 51 0.42 -13.56 -6.10
C PRO A 51 1.38 -12.43 -5.70
N VAL A 52 2.02 -12.49 -4.53
CA VAL A 52 2.99 -11.46 -4.10
C VAL A 52 4.12 -11.26 -5.11
N LEU A 53 4.50 -12.33 -5.81
CA LEU A 53 5.54 -12.33 -6.84
C LEU A 53 5.19 -11.47 -8.06
N GLY A 54 3.91 -11.17 -8.27
CA GLY A 54 3.44 -10.26 -9.32
C GLY A 54 3.35 -8.80 -8.90
N TYR A 55 3.49 -8.49 -7.60
CA TYR A 55 3.29 -7.14 -7.09
C TYR A 55 4.48 -6.24 -7.38
N SER A 56 4.22 -4.96 -7.62
CA SER A 56 5.27 -3.96 -7.74
C SER A 56 5.87 -3.63 -6.37
N VAL A 57 7.19 -3.81 -6.22
CA VAL A 57 7.91 -3.41 -5.00
C VAL A 57 7.65 -1.93 -4.69
N GLU A 58 7.90 -1.04 -5.64
CA GLU A 58 7.82 0.41 -5.43
C GLU A 58 6.38 0.94 -5.32
N ARG A 59 5.42 0.35 -6.03
CA ARG A 59 4.04 0.88 -6.06
C ARG A 59 3.11 0.22 -5.05
N GLU A 60 3.41 -1.00 -4.62
CA GLU A 60 2.49 -1.81 -3.82
C GLU A 60 3.10 -2.29 -2.51
N LEU A 61 4.27 -2.94 -2.55
CA LEU A 61 4.84 -3.58 -1.35
C LEU A 61 5.44 -2.56 -0.39
N LYS A 62 6.39 -1.76 -0.88
CA LYS A 62 7.15 -0.79 -0.08
C LYS A 62 6.25 0.28 0.56
N PRO A 63 5.28 0.91 -0.14
CA PRO A 63 4.38 1.87 0.50
C PRO A 63 3.56 1.26 1.65
N LYS A 64 3.13 0.00 1.51
CA LYS A 64 2.39 -0.71 2.57
C LYS A 64 3.31 -1.02 3.74
N TRP A 65 4.49 -1.56 3.48
CA TRP A 65 5.49 -1.84 4.51
C TRP A 65 5.88 -0.58 5.30
N ASP A 66 6.24 0.51 4.61
CA ASP A 66 6.62 1.77 5.24
C ASP A 66 5.50 2.34 6.12
N PHE A 67 4.25 2.19 5.69
CA PHE A 67 3.10 2.61 6.49
C PHE A 67 2.98 1.77 7.75
N LEU A 68 3.12 0.45 7.63
CA LEU A 68 3.01 -0.46 8.76
C LEU A 68 4.08 -0.19 9.82
N GLN A 69 5.33 0.03 9.40
CA GLN A 69 6.42 0.40 10.30
C GLN A 69 6.13 1.72 11.02
N LYS A 70 5.67 2.75 10.29
CA LYS A 70 5.42 4.09 10.86
C LYS A 70 4.24 4.12 11.83
N VAL A 71 3.18 3.38 11.54
CA VAL A 71 1.90 3.51 12.25
C VAL A 71 1.85 2.67 13.52
N CYS A 72 2.59 1.56 13.53
CA CYS A 72 2.46 0.57 14.60
C CYS A 72 3.80 0.15 15.20
N ASP A 73 4.92 0.79 14.82
CA ASP A 73 6.27 0.45 15.29
C ASP A 73 6.60 -1.05 15.13
N PHE A 74 6.12 -1.62 14.01
CA PHE A 74 5.93 -3.05 13.90
C PHE A 74 7.16 -3.84 13.48
N ASN A 75 7.20 -5.08 14.01
CA ASN A 75 8.10 -6.16 13.65
C ASN A 75 7.57 -6.91 12.42
N THR A 76 8.48 -7.39 11.57
CA THR A 76 8.25 -8.29 10.44
C THR A 76 7.32 -9.48 10.75
N PHE A 77 7.22 -9.90 12.01
CA PHE A 77 6.31 -10.94 12.47
C PHE A 77 4.85 -10.76 12.01
N GLU A 78 4.31 -9.53 12.00
CA GLU A 78 2.91 -9.29 11.61
C GLU A 78 2.62 -9.69 10.16
N VAL A 79 3.51 -9.30 9.23
CA VAL A 79 3.35 -9.67 7.82
C VAL A 79 3.65 -11.14 7.58
N VAL A 80 4.55 -11.75 8.36
CA VAL A 80 4.77 -13.21 8.32
C VAL A 80 3.53 -13.96 8.81
N ARG A 81 2.89 -13.50 9.89
CA ARG A 81 1.65 -14.10 10.42
C ARG A 81 0.49 -13.91 9.44
N PHE A 82 0.40 -12.76 8.77
CA PHE A 82 -0.67 -12.44 7.83
C PHE A 82 -0.15 -11.91 6.47
N PRO A 83 0.39 -12.79 5.60
CA PRO A 83 0.95 -12.37 4.30
C PRO A 83 -0.04 -11.62 3.41
N ALA A 84 -1.33 -12.01 3.49
CA ALA A 84 -2.44 -11.39 2.78
C ALA A 84 -2.56 -9.88 2.99
N TYR A 85 -1.93 -9.31 4.04
CA TYR A 85 -1.73 -7.88 4.21
C TYR A 85 -1.39 -7.15 2.90
N PHE A 86 -0.42 -7.69 2.13
CA PHE A 86 0.03 -7.07 0.89
C PHE A 86 -1.02 -7.10 -0.23
N SER A 87 -2.08 -7.89 -0.11
CA SER A 87 -3.18 -7.95 -1.09
C SER A 87 -4.29 -6.95 -0.80
N TYR A 88 -4.35 -6.36 0.39
CA TYR A 88 -5.40 -5.40 0.72
C TYR A 88 -5.19 -4.06 -0.01
N PRO A 89 -6.28 -3.40 -0.47
CA PRO A 89 -6.20 -2.06 -1.04
C PRO A 89 -5.62 -1.05 -0.05
N PHE A 90 -4.50 -0.41 -0.43
CA PHE A 90 -3.73 0.42 0.48
C PHE A 90 -4.53 1.62 1.00
N GLU A 91 -5.11 2.40 0.09
CA GLU A 91 -5.86 3.60 0.47
C GLU A 91 -7.23 3.29 1.04
N ARG A 92 -7.98 2.37 0.42
CA ARG A 92 -9.40 2.15 0.76
C ARG A 92 -9.58 1.33 2.03
N VAL A 93 -8.68 0.38 2.30
CA VAL A 93 -8.84 -0.55 3.43
C VAL A 93 -7.79 -0.28 4.50
N ILE A 94 -6.50 -0.45 4.17
CA ILE A 94 -5.42 -0.37 5.16
C ILE A 94 -5.43 1.01 5.84
N LYS A 95 -5.20 2.08 5.08
CA LYS A 95 -5.14 3.43 5.65
C LYS A 95 -6.44 3.85 6.31
N ALA A 96 -7.57 3.62 5.65
CA ALA A 96 -8.86 4.04 6.17
C ALA A 96 -9.16 3.44 7.56
N ARG A 97 -8.86 2.16 7.77
CA ARG A 97 -9.11 1.49 9.05
C ARG A 97 -8.18 1.99 10.16
N TYR A 98 -6.88 2.11 9.89
CA TYR A 98 -5.92 2.65 10.86
C TYR A 98 -6.17 4.13 11.18
N GLU A 99 -6.52 4.95 10.19
CA GLU A 99 -6.92 6.34 10.40
C GLU A 99 -8.20 6.43 11.24
N TYR A 100 -9.18 5.54 11.03
CA TYR A 100 -10.39 5.52 11.85
C TYR A 100 -10.08 5.19 13.31
N LEU A 101 -9.28 4.14 13.56
CA LEU A 101 -8.86 3.77 14.91
C LEU A 101 -8.08 4.90 15.60
N ARG A 102 -7.20 5.58 14.88
CA ARG A 102 -6.37 6.66 15.42
C ARG A 102 -7.15 7.97 15.63
N ASP A 103 -7.83 8.45 14.59
CA ASP A 103 -8.33 9.82 14.54
C ASP A 103 -9.74 9.93 15.12
N VAL A 104 -10.58 8.91 14.89
CA VAL A 104 -11.97 8.89 15.37
C VAL A 104 -12.06 8.19 16.71
N LYS A 105 -11.47 6.99 16.83
CA LYS A 105 -11.54 6.21 18.06
C LYS A 105 -10.49 6.56 19.09
N ARG A 106 -9.38 7.18 18.67
CA ARG A 106 -8.24 7.52 19.55
C ARG A 106 -7.71 6.30 20.31
N LEU A 107 -7.72 5.15 19.64
CA LEU A 107 -7.25 3.89 20.19
C LEU A 107 -5.75 3.73 19.90
N PRO A 108 -4.96 3.20 20.85
CA PRO A 108 -3.57 2.83 20.59
C PRO A 108 -3.50 1.71 19.55
N LEU A 109 -2.84 1.97 18.42
CA LEU A 109 -2.86 1.07 17.26
C LEU A 109 -2.11 -0.25 17.49
N GLN A 110 -1.17 -0.24 18.43
CA GLN A 110 -0.36 -1.38 18.85
C GLN A 110 -1.17 -2.47 19.55
N LEU A 111 -2.42 -2.19 19.95
CA LEU A 111 -3.31 -3.17 20.59
C LEU A 111 -3.97 -4.12 19.59
N PHE A 112 -3.87 -3.85 18.28
CA PHE A 112 -4.58 -4.60 17.26
C PHE A 112 -3.59 -5.33 16.36
N GLY A 113 -3.77 -6.64 16.21
CA GLY A 113 -3.08 -7.40 15.17
C GLY A 113 -3.50 -6.92 13.80
N VAL A 114 -2.58 -6.96 12.82
CA VAL A 114 -2.87 -6.53 11.45
C VAL A 114 -4.04 -7.32 10.86
N ASP A 115 -4.14 -8.62 11.19
CA ASP A 115 -5.22 -9.45 10.70
C ASP A 115 -6.57 -9.16 11.37
N ASP A 116 -6.60 -8.75 12.63
CA ASP A 116 -7.84 -8.29 13.28
C ASP A 116 -8.39 -7.06 12.54
N VAL A 117 -7.51 -6.10 12.23
CA VAL A 117 -7.89 -4.85 11.55
C VAL A 117 -8.38 -5.10 10.13
N LEU A 118 -7.81 -6.05 9.39
CA LEU A 118 -8.03 -6.15 7.93
C LEU A 118 -8.89 -7.33 7.48
N ARG A 119 -8.89 -8.45 8.22
CA ARG A 119 -9.50 -9.70 7.74
C ARG A 119 -11.01 -9.59 7.54
N SER A 120 -11.70 -8.86 8.41
CA SER A 120 -13.16 -8.77 8.42
C SER A 120 -13.70 -7.71 7.45
N GLY A 121 -15.00 -7.82 7.12
CA GLY A 121 -15.72 -6.76 6.41
C GLY A 121 -15.90 -5.50 7.26
N ASP A 122 -16.31 -4.39 6.66
CA ASP A 122 -16.33 -3.07 7.31
C ASP A 122 -17.21 -3.01 8.57
N ALA A 123 -18.41 -3.61 8.52
CA ALA A 123 -19.30 -3.66 9.68
C ALA A 123 -18.70 -4.46 10.85
N ASP A 124 -18.02 -5.56 10.54
CA ASP A 124 -17.36 -6.41 11.53
C ASP A 124 -16.11 -5.77 12.11
N PHE A 125 -15.28 -5.15 11.27
CA PHE A 125 -14.15 -4.34 11.73
C PHE A 125 -14.64 -3.24 12.68
N ALA A 126 -15.66 -2.48 12.26
CA ALA A 126 -16.18 -1.37 13.03
C ALA A 126 -16.72 -1.83 14.40
N THR A 127 -17.52 -2.90 14.43
CA THR A 127 -18.13 -3.39 15.68
C THR A 127 -17.13 -4.12 16.57
N ARG A 128 -16.39 -5.09 16.02
CA ARG A 128 -15.57 -6.03 16.80
C ARG A 128 -14.18 -5.48 17.14
N VAL A 129 -13.63 -4.62 16.29
CA VAL A 129 -12.29 -4.03 16.48
C VAL A 129 -12.39 -2.59 16.97
N ALA A 130 -13.19 -1.75 16.30
CA ALA A 130 -13.30 -0.34 16.65
C ALA A 130 -14.34 -0.05 17.76
N GLY A 131 -15.13 -1.04 18.16
CA GLY A 131 -16.12 -0.93 19.25
C GLY A 131 -17.37 -0.12 18.89
N ASP A 132 -17.72 -0.01 17.60
CA ASP A 132 -18.94 0.66 17.13
C ASP A 132 -20.18 -0.06 17.65
N ARG A 133 -21.09 0.68 18.30
CA ARG A 133 -22.40 0.18 18.74
C ARG A 133 -23.50 0.36 17.71
N ASP A 134 -23.21 1.06 16.62
CA ASP A 134 -24.15 1.44 15.57
C ASP A 134 -24.07 0.55 14.32
N LYS A 135 -23.50 -0.66 14.47
CA LYS A 135 -23.29 -1.64 13.39
C LYS A 135 -22.42 -1.11 12.24
N GLY A 136 -21.51 -0.18 12.52
CA GLY A 136 -20.53 0.35 11.57
C GLY A 136 -21.02 1.55 10.76
N LYS A 137 -22.09 2.19 11.21
CA LYS A 137 -22.61 3.41 10.57
C LYS A 137 -21.58 4.55 10.66
N ALA A 138 -20.99 4.76 11.83
CA ALA A 138 -19.95 5.77 12.02
C ALA A 138 -18.73 5.53 11.12
N PHE A 139 -18.29 4.27 10.97
CA PHE A 139 -17.20 3.96 10.04
C PHE A 139 -17.59 4.23 8.57
N SER A 140 -18.81 3.88 8.16
CA SER A 140 -19.31 4.17 6.80
C SER A 140 -19.38 5.67 6.50
N GLU A 141 -19.81 6.48 7.46
CA GLU A 141 -19.84 7.94 7.36
C GLU A 141 -18.41 8.49 7.24
N PHE A 142 -17.48 8.02 8.08
CA PHE A 142 -16.07 8.35 7.98
C PHE A 142 -15.48 8.02 6.60
N LEU A 143 -15.77 6.84 6.04
CA LEU A 143 -15.29 6.46 4.70
C LEU A 143 -15.80 7.42 3.62
N THR A 144 -17.06 7.84 3.73
CA THR A 144 -17.69 8.80 2.81
C THR A 144 -16.99 10.15 2.86
N GLU A 145 -16.74 10.68 4.05
CA GLU A 145 -16.03 11.95 4.24
C GLU A 145 -14.57 11.87 3.80
N ARG A 146 -13.89 10.77 4.14
CA ARG A 146 -12.50 10.51 3.71
C ARG A 146 -12.38 10.53 2.19
N LYS A 147 -13.29 9.88 1.47
CA LYS A 147 -13.30 9.86 0.00
C LYS A 147 -13.44 11.27 -0.59
N LYS A 148 -14.35 12.09 -0.05
CA LYS A 148 -14.54 13.50 -0.46
C LYS A 148 -13.27 14.32 -0.25
N ARG A 149 -12.58 14.17 0.89
CA ARG A 149 -11.31 14.86 1.20
C ARG A 149 -10.19 14.50 0.22
N ILE A 150 -10.06 13.22 -0.14
CA ILE A 150 -9.04 12.76 -1.09
C ILE A 150 -9.30 13.32 -2.49
N GLN A 151 -10.56 13.33 -2.94
CA GLN A 151 -10.94 13.89 -4.25
C GLN A 151 -10.64 15.39 -4.34
N THR A 152 -11.12 16.18 -3.37
CA THR A 152 -10.85 17.64 -3.35
C THR A 152 -9.38 17.99 -3.09
N GLY A 153 -8.61 17.12 -2.43
CA GLY A 153 -7.17 17.28 -2.25
C GLY A 153 -6.35 16.98 -3.51
N GLY A 154 -6.81 16.04 -4.35
CA GLY A 154 -6.22 15.72 -5.65
C GLY A 154 -6.33 16.87 -6.65
N GLU A 155 -7.50 17.50 -6.73
CA GLU A 155 -7.77 18.64 -7.61
C GLU A 155 -6.87 19.85 -7.30
N ARG A 156 -6.69 20.17 -6.01
CA ARG A 156 -5.80 21.27 -5.57
C ARG A 156 -4.32 21.00 -5.84
N LYS A 157 -3.87 19.75 -5.84
CA LYS A 157 -2.48 19.38 -6.18
C LYS A 157 -2.21 19.43 -7.69
N LEU A 158 -3.21 19.15 -8.52
CA LEU A 158 -3.08 19.22 -9.98
C LEU A 158 -2.97 20.67 -10.47
N GLN A 159 -3.70 21.60 -9.85
CA GLN A 159 -3.64 23.04 -10.17
C GLN A 159 -2.30 23.72 -9.80
N ARG A 160 -1.51 23.15 -8.88
CA ARG A 160 -0.22 23.71 -8.46
C ARG A 160 0.98 23.23 -9.30
N LYS A 161 0.77 22.40 -10.32
CA LYS A 161 1.84 21.78 -11.13
C LYS A 161 2.05 22.39 -12.52
N THR A 162 1.41 23.50 -12.90
CA THR A 162 1.73 24.23 -14.13
C THR A 162 2.76 25.34 -13.88
N PRO A 163 3.99 25.26 -14.41
CA PRO A 163 4.88 26.42 -14.47
C PRO A 163 4.34 27.38 -15.53
N SER A 164 4.10 28.64 -15.14
CA SER A 164 3.87 29.73 -16.09
C SER A 164 5.18 30.01 -16.84
N VAL A 165 5.27 29.57 -18.10
CA VAL A 165 6.34 30.01 -19.00
C VAL A 165 6.04 31.45 -19.41
N ARG A 166 6.70 32.41 -18.75
CA ARG A 166 6.68 33.81 -19.20
C ARG A 166 7.66 33.96 -20.34
N THR A 167 7.16 33.84 -21.57
CA THR A 167 7.87 34.21 -22.79
C THR A 167 8.24 35.70 -22.73
N GLN A 168 9.54 36.02 -22.68
CA GLN A 168 10.01 37.37 -22.99
C GLN A 168 10.08 37.50 -24.52
N LEU A 169 9.07 38.14 -25.11
CA LEU A 169 9.14 38.67 -26.47
C LEU A 169 10.09 39.88 -26.46
N GLY A 170 11.03 39.88 -27.40
CA GLY A 170 12.08 40.88 -27.51
C GLY A 170 11.61 42.26 -27.98
N THR A 171 12.51 43.21 -27.82
CA THR A 171 12.52 44.47 -28.55
C THR A 171 13.83 44.60 -29.34
N ARG A 172 13.67 45.22 -30.51
CA ARG A 172 14.51 45.26 -31.71
C ARG A 172 15.69 46.24 -31.64
N TYR A 173 16.72 45.89 -32.43
CA TYR A 173 17.60 46.69 -33.32
C TYR A 173 18.05 48.13 -32.97
N ASN A 174 19.37 48.35 -32.99
CA ASN A 174 20.14 49.18 -33.95
C ASN A 174 21.65 49.01 -33.59
N GLY A 175 22.62 48.78 -34.47
CA GLY A 175 22.87 49.45 -35.74
C GLY A 175 23.91 50.57 -35.51
N ASN A 176 25.20 50.27 -35.65
CA ASN A 176 26.16 51.07 -36.42
C ASN A 176 27.61 50.58 -36.26
N ASP A 177 28.18 50.19 -37.40
CA ASP A 177 29.58 50.41 -37.77
C ASP A 177 30.02 51.84 -37.45
N HIS A 178 31.22 52.00 -36.89
CA HIS A 178 32.27 52.87 -37.43
C HIS A 178 33.53 52.90 -36.55
N ARG A 179 34.66 52.70 -37.25
CA ARG A 179 36.08 52.94 -36.93
C ARG A 179 36.87 51.82 -36.26
#